data_AF-A0A8T8S8N0-F1
#
_entry.id   AF-A0A8T8S8N0-F1
#
_cell.length_a   1.000
_cell.length_b   1.000
_cell.length_c   1.000
_cell.angle_alpha   90.00
_cell.angle_beta   90.00
_cell.angle_gamma   90.00
#
_symmetry.space_group_name_H-M   'P 1'
#
loop_
_entity.id
_entity.type
_entity.pdbx_description
1 polymer ?
#
loop_
_entity_poly.entity_id
_entity_poly.type
_entity_poly.pdbx_seq_one_letter_code
_entity_poly.pdbx_strand_id
1 'polypeptide(L)'
;ALRTILQIHTSKPAPGDILVFLTGQEEIEKLAASLRTVAEWIPDWLETRRTIVGEGGHNNGIAEGADSGSEDGEDVPDGESSESGEESSQEDEDQSKINPIDRIISNCLSKKALPNGSAKTPTQPKSNKTLNPSNVPTELLIAPIYAALGSSATIPVFAPTPPTARKVVLATNIAETSVTIPNIVYVIDCGFAKETTYSPESGIEVLRAVPIPQGAARQRMGRAGRVREGECYRLYTREGFEGLDEVAVPEILKTDLSAAALQLYAAQLDPFHFDWMDAPEPVALRAALLALVQLGAVRIPDSPAQEGGQLGVVAQITPLGRRMAALPLSPVHARTLLAASERGGPTVARQARDLVALLS
;
A
#
# COMPACT_ATOMS: atom_id res chain seq x y z
N ALA A 1 -2.96 10.08 1.51
CA ALA A 1 -2.95 9.77 0.07
C ALA A 1 -3.79 10.77 -0.75
N LEU A 2 -5.12 10.81 -0.57
CA LEU A 2 -6.02 11.71 -1.33
C LEU A 2 -5.51 13.15 -1.47
N ARG A 3 -5.24 13.80 -0.33
CA ARG A 3 -4.72 15.18 -0.30
C ARG A 3 -3.44 15.36 -1.10
N THR A 4 -2.49 14.44 -0.95
CA THR A 4 -1.20 14.45 -1.66
C THR A 4 -1.39 14.30 -3.18
N ILE A 5 -2.30 13.43 -3.62
CA ILE A 5 -2.63 13.24 -5.04
C ILE A 5 -3.15 14.56 -5.64
N LEU A 6 -4.12 15.18 -4.97
CA LEU A 6 -4.72 16.45 -5.42
C LEU A 6 -3.69 17.58 -5.42
N GLN A 7 -2.83 17.64 -4.40
CA GLN A 7 -1.75 18.62 -4.33
C GLN A 7 -0.78 18.45 -5.51
N ILE A 8 -0.32 17.22 -5.80
CA ILE A 8 0.56 16.95 -6.93
C ILE A 8 -0.13 17.32 -8.25
N HIS A 9 -1.38 16.91 -8.43
CA HIS A 9 -2.14 17.20 -9.65
C HIS A 9 -2.29 18.70 -9.92
N THR A 10 -2.56 19.50 -8.87
CA THR A 10 -2.84 20.93 -8.99
C THR A 10 -1.61 21.84 -8.93
N SER A 11 -0.47 21.33 -8.47
CA SER A 11 0.76 22.12 -8.28
C SER A 11 1.91 21.71 -9.20
N LYS A 12 1.91 20.50 -9.76
CA LYS A 12 3.01 20.00 -10.61
C LYS A 12 2.61 20.04 -12.09
N PRO A 13 3.53 20.41 -13.00
CA PRO A 13 3.24 20.45 -14.43
C PRO A 13 3.07 19.04 -15.02
N ALA A 14 2.34 18.95 -16.13
CA ALA A 14 2.32 17.78 -17.01
C ALA A 14 3.55 17.76 -17.94
N PRO A 15 4.01 16.60 -18.43
CA PRO A 15 3.52 15.24 -18.18
C PRO A 15 4.07 14.62 -16.90
N GLY A 16 3.40 13.63 -16.31
CA GLY A 16 3.95 12.84 -15.20
C GLY A 16 2.87 12.19 -14.34
N ASP A 17 2.81 10.87 -14.37
CA ASP A 17 1.79 10.09 -13.68
C ASP A 17 2.16 9.81 -12.21
N ILE A 18 1.12 9.53 -11.44
CA ILE A 18 1.21 9.25 -10.01
C ILE A 18 0.99 7.74 -9.80
N LEU A 19 1.89 7.09 -9.06
CA LEU A 19 1.71 5.74 -8.54
C LEU A 19 1.50 5.81 -7.03
N VAL A 20 0.41 5.22 -6.54
CA VAL A 20 0.06 5.22 -5.12
C VAL A 20 0.06 3.78 -4.62
N PHE A 21 0.87 3.50 -3.60
CA PHE A 21 0.89 2.20 -2.95
C PHE A 21 -0.13 2.13 -1.81
N LEU A 22 -1.03 1.16 -1.88
CA LEU A 22 -2.09 0.86 -0.92
C LEU A 22 -2.04 -0.63 -0.53
N THR A 23 -2.76 -0.98 0.53
CA THR A 23 -2.73 -2.31 1.17
C THR A 23 -3.56 -3.36 0.45
N GLY A 24 -4.67 -2.99 -0.18
CA GLY A 24 -5.58 -3.96 -0.78
C GLY A 24 -6.70 -3.35 -1.61
N GLN A 25 -7.57 -4.23 -2.13
CA GLN A 25 -8.69 -3.87 -3.00
C GLN A 25 -9.66 -2.87 -2.35
N GLU A 26 -10.06 -3.11 -1.09
CA GLU A 26 -11.04 -2.24 -0.41
C GLU A 26 -10.53 -0.80 -0.30
N GLU A 27 -9.27 -0.63 0.11
CA GLU A 27 -8.64 0.67 0.26
C GLU A 27 -8.44 1.36 -1.11
N ILE A 28 -8.10 0.58 -2.14
CA ILE A 28 -7.98 1.07 -3.53
C ILE A 28 -9.32 1.57 -4.05
N GLU A 29 -10.39 0.78 -3.96
CA GLU A 29 -11.70 1.15 -4.49
C GLU A 29 -12.30 2.33 -3.72
N LYS A 30 -12.12 2.38 -2.39
CA LYS A 30 -12.56 3.51 -1.57
C LYS A 30 -11.86 4.81 -1.97
N LEU A 31 -10.53 4.77 -2.15
CA LEU A 31 -9.78 5.95 -2.61
C LEU A 31 -10.13 6.32 -4.05
N ALA A 32 -10.31 5.33 -4.94
CA ALA A 32 -10.73 5.55 -6.32
C ALA A 32 -12.09 6.26 -6.39
N ALA A 33 -13.07 5.81 -5.60
CA ALA A 33 -14.37 6.45 -5.50
C ALA A 33 -14.26 7.91 -5.02
N SER A 34 -13.48 8.16 -3.96
CA SER A 34 -13.26 9.52 -3.46
C SER A 34 -12.57 10.42 -4.50
N LEU A 35 -11.58 9.90 -5.22
CA LEU A 35 -10.91 10.64 -6.29
C LEU A 35 -11.85 10.95 -7.45
N ARG A 36 -12.71 10.01 -7.88
CA ARG A 36 -13.69 10.24 -8.93
C ARG A 36 -14.66 11.35 -8.54
N THR A 37 -15.17 11.33 -7.30
CA THR A 37 -16.03 12.40 -6.79
C THR A 37 -15.32 13.75 -6.78
N VAL A 38 -14.06 13.83 -6.35
CA VAL A 38 -13.33 15.11 -6.33
C VAL A 38 -12.94 15.56 -7.74
N ALA A 39 -12.67 14.63 -8.66
CA ALA A 39 -12.26 14.94 -10.03
C ALA A 39 -13.31 15.74 -10.80
N GLU A 40 -14.59 15.55 -10.49
CA GLU A 40 -15.70 16.33 -11.07
C GLU A 40 -15.59 17.84 -10.78
N TRP A 41 -14.93 18.22 -9.69
CA TRP A 41 -14.82 19.62 -9.25
C TRP A 41 -13.49 20.29 -9.65
N ILE A 42 -12.57 19.52 -10.24
CA ILE A 42 -11.24 20.03 -10.64
C ILE A 42 -11.34 21.13 -11.72
N PRO A 43 -12.16 20.99 -12.78
CA PRO A 43 -12.25 22.02 -13.82
C PRO A 43 -12.69 23.38 -13.28
N ASP A 44 -13.75 23.41 -12.47
CA ASP A 44 -14.30 24.64 -11.87
C ASP A 44 -13.27 25.33 -10.97
N TRP A 45 -12.48 24.54 -10.25
CA TRP A 45 -11.42 25.06 -9.39
C TRP A 45 -10.27 25.67 -10.21
N LEU A 46 -9.83 24.99 -11.27
CA LEU A 46 -8.76 25.50 -12.15
C LEU A 46 -9.18 26.81 -12.82
N GLU A 47 -10.44 26.94 -13.21
CA GLU A 47 -10.98 28.16 -13.80
C GLU A 47 -11.01 29.31 -12.78
N THR A 48 -11.51 29.06 -11.57
CA THR A 48 -11.48 30.03 -10.46
C THR A 48 -10.06 30.53 -10.16
N ARG A 49 -9.05 29.65 -10.27
CA ARG A 49 -7.66 30.03 -10.04
C ARG A 49 -7.08 30.85 -11.21
N ARG A 50 -7.49 30.56 -12.45
CA ARG A 50 -7.08 31.34 -13.63
C ARG A 50 -7.61 32.77 -13.58
N THR A 51 -8.87 32.97 -13.22
CA THR A 51 -9.48 34.30 -13.12
C THR A 51 -8.81 35.16 -12.06
N ILE A 52 -8.52 34.61 -10.87
CA ILE A 52 -7.80 35.33 -9.80
C ILE A 52 -6.40 35.77 -10.24
N VAL A 53 -5.66 34.93 -10.98
CA VAL A 53 -4.32 35.28 -11.46
C VAL A 53 -4.37 36.26 -12.64
N GLY A 54 -5.43 36.22 -13.46
CA GLY A 54 -5.62 37.11 -14.61
C GLY A 54 -5.95 38.56 -14.25
N GLU A 55 -6.61 38.81 -13.12
CA GLU A 55 -6.98 40.18 -12.70
C GLU A 55 -5.83 40.99 -12.09
N GLY A 56 -4.71 40.35 -11.70
CA GLY A 56 -3.53 41.03 -11.14
C GLY A 56 -2.59 41.70 -12.15
N GLY A 57 -2.95 41.70 -13.44
CA GLY A 57 -2.07 42.09 -14.55
C GLY A 57 -2.29 43.48 -15.15
N HIS A 58 -2.81 44.46 -14.40
CA HIS A 58 -2.84 45.86 -14.86
C HIS A 58 -1.68 46.66 -14.24
N ASN A 59 -0.58 46.74 -14.99
CA ASN A 59 0.58 47.59 -14.70
C ASN A 59 0.18 49.07 -14.64
N ASN A 60 0.35 49.70 -13.48
CA ASN A 60 0.56 51.15 -13.41
C ASN A 60 2.06 51.38 -13.22
N GLY A 61 2.72 51.85 -14.27
CA GLY A 61 4.11 52.28 -14.21
C GLY A 61 4.23 53.61 -13.48
N ILE A 62 5.02 53.64 -12.41
CA ILE A 62 5.66 54.85 -11.90
C ILE A 62 7.13 54.52 -11.61
N ALA A 63 7.99 55.36 -12.16
CA ALA A 63 9.43 55.29 -12.11
C ALA A 63 10.01 55.89 -10.81
N GLU A 64 11.19 55.36 -10.46
CA GLU A 64 12.32 55.96 -9.73
C GLU A 64 12.16 56.50 -8.29
N GLY A 65 13.16 56.14 -7.47
CA GLY A 65 13.45 56.77 -6.18
C GLY A 65 14.29 55.88 -5.27
N ALA A 66 15.61 55.95 -5.42
CA ALA A 66 16.58 55.38 -4.48
C ALA A 66 16.64 56.23 -3.20
N ASP A 67 16.70 55.60 -2.01
CA ASP A 67 17.55 56.10 -0.93
C ASP A 67 17.85 55.02 0.12
N SER A 68 19.08 55.12 0.60
CA SER A 68 19.83 54.40 1.63
C SER A 68 19.41 54.75 3.05
N GLY A 69 19.71 53.87 4.02
CA GLY A 69 19.64 54.21 5.45
C GLY A 69 19.66 52.99 6.36
N SER A 70 20.79 52.77 7.01
CA SER A 70 21.19 51.69 7.91
C SER A 70 20.90 51.99 9.39
N GLU A 71 21.16 50.97 10.23
CA GLU A 71 21.46 51.02 11.69
C GLU A 71 20.26 51.24 12.65
N ASP A 72 20.24 50.76 13.89
CA ASP A 72 20.76 49.61 14.66
C ASP A 72 20.32 49.89 16.12
N GLY A 73 20.27 48.86 16.98
CA GLY A 73 20.21 48.98 18.46
C GLY A 73 18.79 48.96 19.05
N GLU A 74 18.34 47.88 19.67
CA GLU A 74 18.63 47.42 21.05
C GLU A 74 18.25 48.45 22.14
N ASP A 75 17.22 48.13 22.94
CA ASP A 75 17.37 47.93 24.39
C ASP A 75 16.05 47.52 25.06
N VAL A 76 16.17 46.54 25.97
CA VAL A 76 15.17 46.05 26.93
C VAL A 76 15.61 46.58 28.31
N PRO A 77 14.69 47.01 29.19
CA PRO A 77 14.51 46.20 30.40
C PRO A 77 13.09 46.16 31.01
N ASP A 78 12.80 44.96 31.49
CA ASP A 78 11.99 44.49 32.61
C ASP A 78 11.15 45.46 33.46
N GLY A 79 9.89 45.05 33.68
CA GLY A 79 9.04 45.50 34.77
C GLY A 79 7.99 44.44 35.12
N GLU A 80 8.15 43.78 36.27
CA GLU A 80 7.19 42.86 36.86
C GLU A 80 5.96 43.60 37.41
N SER A 81 4.75 43.05 37.20
CA SER A 81 3.73 42.94 38.25
C SER A 81 2.56 42.07 37.80
N SER A 82 2.22 41.13 38.67
CA SER A 82 1.03 40.28 38.72
C SER A 82 -0.30 41.01 38.49
N GLU A 83 -1.27 40.34 37.86
CA GLU A 83 -2.60 40.13 38.44
C GLU A 83 -3.43 39.11 37.65
N SER A 84 -4.21 38.37 38.42
CA SER A 84 -5.13 37.29 38.07
C SER A 84 -6.35 37.76 37.29
N GLY A 85 -6.77 36.98 36.30
CA GLY A 85 -8.08 37.10 35.66
C GLY A 85 -8.48 35.80 34.98
N GLU A 86 -9.47 35.10 35.55
CA GLU A 86 -10.17 33.99 34.92
C GLU A 86 -10.99 34.54 33.73
N GLU A 87 -10.68 34.13 32.50
CA GLU A 87 -11.60 34.29 31.37
C GLU A 87 -11.74 32.97 30.60
N SER A 88 -12.98 32.49 30.60
CA SER A 88 -13.46 31.38 29.80
C SER A 88 -13.48 31.80 28.33
N SER A 89 -12.55 31.27 27.55
CA SER A 89 -12.53 31.46 26.10
C SER A 89 -13.27 30.30 25.44
N GLN A 90 -14.43 30.62 24.87
CA GLN A 90 -14.98 29.87 23.74
C GLN A 90 -13.96 29.97 22.61
N GLU A 91 -13.39 28.83 22.23
CA GLU A 91 -12.53 28.73 21.05
C GLU A 91 -13.40 28.89 19.80
N ASP A 92 -13.56 30.13 19.34
CA ASP A 92 -13.96 30.41 17.96
C ASP A 92 -12.80 29.99 17.05
N GLU A 93 -12.93 28.81 16.43
CA GLU A 93 -11.99 28.33 15.42
C GLU A 93 -11.92 29.33 14.25
N ASP A 94 -10.78 30.01 14.14
CA ASP A 94 -10.41 30.94 13.08
C ASP A 94 -10.43 30.25 11.70
N GLN A 95 -11.57 30.36 10.99
CA GLN A 95 -11.83 29.79 9.66
C GLN A 95 -10.95 30.39 8.54
N SER A 96 -10.04 31.31 8.85
CA SER A 96 -9.20 32.02 7.87
C SER A 96 -7.95 31.25 7.40
N LYS A 97 -7.66 30.06 7.96
CA LYS A 97 -6.45 29.26 7.63
C LYS A 97 -6.72 27.89 6.99
N ILE A 98 -7.88 27.68 6.37
CA ILE A 98 -8.16 26.39 5.70
C ILE A 98 -7.45 26.35 4.35
N ASN A 99 -6.52 25.40 4.17
CA ASN A 99 -5.86 25.14 2.90
C ASN A 99 -6.93 24.94 1.79
N PRO A 100 -6.79 25.56 0.60
CA PRO A 100 -7.76 25.40 -0.50
C PRO A 100 -8.12 23.94 -0.81
N ILE A 101 -7.17 23.01 -0.66
CA ILE A 101 -7.40 21.57 -0.85
C ILE A 101 -8.30 20.99 0.25
N ASP A 102 -8.11 21.41 1.50
CA ASP A 102 -8.94 20.97 2.63
C ASP A 102 -10.37 21.49 2.50
N ARG A 103 -10.54 22.69 1.94
CA ARG A 103 -11.86 23.24 1.59
C ARG A 103 -12.56 22.44 0.49
N ILE A 104 -11.83 22.00 -0.53
CA ILE A 104 -12.38 21.13 -1.59
C ILE A 104 -12.80 19.78 -1.00
N ILE A 105 -11.93 19.15 -0.22
CA ILE A 105 -12.22 17.86 0.41
C ILE A 105 -13.46 18.02 1.32
N SER A 106 -13.52 19.07 2.12
CA SER A 106 -14.67 19.35 3.00
C SER A 106 -15.96 19.62 2.22
N ASN A 107 -15.92 20.43 1.15
CA ASN A 107 -17.09 20.72 0.31
C ASN A 107 -17.59 19.47 -0.44
N CYS A 108 -16.68 18.66 -0.99
CA CYS A 108 -17.02 17.41 -1.67
C CYS A 108 -17.65 16.39 -0.73
N LEU A 109 -17.07 16.22 0.47
CA LEU A 109 -17.58 15.27 1.47
C LEU A 109 -18.91 15.72 2.10
N SER A 110 -19.17 17.02 2.18
CA SER A 110 -20.40 17.58 2.76
C SER A 110 -21.57 17.74 1.77
N LYS A 111 -21.37 17.44 0.47
CA LYS A 111 -22.36 17.65 -0.62
C LYS A 111 -22.97 19.07 -0.62
N LYS A 112 -22.27 20.08 -0.11
CA LYS A 112 -22.74 21.47 -0.18
C LYS A 112 -22.38 22.04 -1.55
N ALA A 113 -23.40 22.42 -2.31
CA ALA A 113 -23.22 23.22 -3.53
C ALA A 113 -22.49 24.53 -3.19
N LEU A 114 -21.72 25.05 -4.15
CA LEU A 114 -21.13 26.38 -4.07
C LEU A 114 -22.19 27.40 -3.61
N PRO A 115 -21.90 28.25 -2.61
CA PRO A 115 -22.71 29.43 -2.41
C PRO A 115 -22.56 30.30 -3.65
N ASN A 116 -23.64 30.42 -4.42
CA ASN A 116 -23.77 31.45 -5.43
C ASN A 116 -23.60 32.81 -4.75
N GLY A 117 -22.59 33.57 -5.16
CA GLY A 117 -22.51 35.01 -4.90
C GLY A 117 -21.58 35.43 -3.75
N SER A 118 -20.59 36.23 -4.15
CA SER A 118 -19.84 37.21 -3.36
C SER A 118 -19.27 36.75 -2.00
N ALA A 119 -18.00 36.33 -1.99
CA ALA A 119 -17.20 36.33 -0.78
C ALA A 119 -15.91 37.14 -1.02
N LYS A 120 -15.67 38.09 -0.11
CA LYS A 120 -14.55 39.03 -0.08
C LYS A 120 -13.20 38.31 -0.14
N THR A 121 -12.27 38.97 -0.82
CA THR A 121 -10.87 38.60 -1.07
C THR A 121 -10.14 38.23 0.24
N PRO A 122 -9.57 37.02 0.38
CA PRO A 122 -8.67 36.69 1.49
C PRO A 122 -7.24 37.12 1.16
N THR A 123 -6.59 37.72 2.14
CA THR A 123 -5.20 38.19 2.13
C THR A 123 -4.21 37.01 2.02
N GLN A 124 -3.19 37.21 1.19
CA GLN A 124 -2.17 36.22 0.75
C GLN A 124 -1.35 35.59 1.90
N PRO A 125 -0.99 34.29 1.82
CA PRO A 125 0.25 33.79 2.42
C PRO A 125 1.41 33.92 1.42
N LYS A 126 2.55 34.43 1.90
CA LYS A 126 3.78 34.61 1.12
C LYS A 126 4.47 33.26 0.83
N SER A 127 4.99 33.14 -0.39
CA SER A 127 5.78 32.05 -0.99
C SER A 127 5.00 30.93 -1.71
N ASN A 128 5.02 30.96 -3.04
CA ASN A 128 5.67 29.94 -3.89
C ASN A 128 5.48 30.29 -5.37
N LYS A 129 6.54 30.10 -6.17
CA LYS A 129 6.61 30.36 -7.62
C LYS A 129 5.30 30.00 -8.35
N THR A 130 4.59 31.01 -8.83
CA THR A 130 3.34 30.86 -9.58
C THR A 130 3.64 30.24 -10.95
N LEU A 131 3.28 28.97 -11.15
CA LEU A 131 3.38 28.31 -12.44
C LEU A 131 2.37 28.90 -13.43
N ASN A 132 2.76 28.95 -14.72
CA ASN A 132 1.89 29.34 -15.82
C ASN A 132 0.68 28.37 -15.89
N PRO A 133 -0.57 28.84 -15.81
CA PRO A 133 -1.76 27.96 -15.71
C PRO A 133 -1.97 27.01 -16.90
N SER A 134 -1.25 27.20 -18.00
CA SER A 134 -1.29 26.37 -19.21
C SER A 134 -0.61 24.99 -19.08
N ASN A 135 0.25 24.78 -18.06
CA ASN A 135 1.02 23.53 -17.91
C ASN A 135 0.47 22.58 -16.84
N VAL A 136 -0.62 22.95 -16.16
CA VAL A 136 -1.27 22.10 -15.14
C VAL A 136 -2.29 21.18 -15.84
N PRO A 137 -2.28 19.86 -15.57
CA PRO A 137 -3.27 18.96 -16.14
C PRO A 137 -4.69 19.34 -15.72
N THR A 138 -5.65 19.25 -16.64
CA THR A 138 -7.07 19.55 -16.41
C THR A 138 -7.88 18.32 -16.00
N GLU A 139 -7.43 17.14 -16.42
CA GLU A 139 -8.15 15.87 -16.21
C GLU A 139 -7.34 14.92 -15.32
N LEU A 140 -8.05 14.21 -14.44
CA LEU A 140 -7.48 13.20 -13.55
C LEU A 140 -8.01 11.80 -13.91
N LEU A 141 -7.15 10.98 -14.52
CA LEU A 141 -7.49 9.60 -14.87
C LEU A 141 -7.16 8.67 -13.70
N ILE A 142 -8.08 7.79 -13.31
CA ILE A 142 -7.92 6.92 -12.13
C ILE A 142 -7.91 5.47 -12.58
N ALA A 143 -6.81 4.76 -12.30
CA ALA A 143 -6.59 3.39 -12.76
C ALA A 143 -6.19 2.47 -11.58
N PRO A 144 -7.09 1.64 -11.03
CA PRO A 144 -6.76 0.67 -9.99
C PRO A 144 -6.02 -0.54 -10.55
N ILE A 145 -5.14 -1.16 -9.74
CA ILE A 145 -4.50 -2.45 -10.05
C ILE A 145 -4.22 -3.26 -8.77
N TYR A 146 -4.77 -4.47 -8.71
CA TYR A 146 -4.59 -5.44 -7.62
C TYR A 146 -4.79 -6.86 -8.13
N ALA A 147 -4.39 -7.87 -7.36
CA ALA A 147 -4.30 -9.27 -7.82
C ALA A 147 -5.62 -9.86 -8.38
N ALA A 148 -6.77 -9.51 -7.78
CA ALA A 148 -8.09 -10.01 -8.22
C ALA A 148 -8.64 -9.29 -9.46
N LEU A 149 -7.95 -8.27 -9.99
CA LEU A 149 -8.43 -7.49 -11.12
C LEU A 149 -8.23 -8.27 -12.44
N GLY A 150 -9.31 -8.49 -13.18
CA GLY A 150 -9.26 -9.21 -14.46
C GLY A 150 -8.40 -8.50 -15.53
N SER A 151 -7.85 -9.27 -16.48
CA SER A 151 -6.89 -8.78 -17.47
C SER A 151 -7.40 -7.62 -18.34
N SER A 152 -8.71 -7.52 -18.58
CA SER A 152 -9.29 -6.39 -19.34
C SER A 152 -9.27 -5.08 -18.55
N ALA A 153 -9.40 -5.14 -17.23
CA ALA A 153 -9.46 -3.98 -16.36
C ALA A 153 -8.08 -3.39 -16.04
N THR A 154 -6.99 -4.11 -16.32
CA THR A 154 -5.61 -3.60 -16.19
C THR A 154 -5.13 -2.84 -17.44
N ILE A 155 -5.80 -2.98 -18.59
CA ILE A 155 -5.43 -2.30 -19.85
C ILE A 155 -5.27 -0.77 -19.67
N PRO A 156 -6.19 -0.05 -19.00
CA PRO A 156 -6.07 1.40 -18.83
C PRO A 156 -4.83 1.83 -18.04
N VAL A 157 -4.29 0.96 -17.17
CA VAL A 157 -3.07 1.24 -16.39
C VAL A 157 -1.88 1.46 -17.33
N PHE A 158 -1.82 0.72 -18.43
CA PHE A 158 -0.70 0.77 -19.39
C PHE A 158 -0.94 1.69 -20.57
N ALA A 159 -2.17 2.18 -20.75
CA ALA A 159 -2.50 3.12 -21.82
C ALA A 159 -1.72 4.45 -21.67
N PRO A 160 -1.26 5.08 -22.77
CA PRO A 160 -0.63 6.39 -22.71
C PRO A 160 -1.54 7.45 -22.09
N THR A 161 -0.97 8.33 -21.27
CA THR A 161 -1.70 9.43 -20.65
C THR A 161 -1.80 10.60 -21.64
N PRO A 162 -3.00 11.15 -21.90
CA PRO A 162 -3.17 12.35 -22.72
C PRO A 162 -2.36 13.54 -22.17
N PRO A 163 -1.83 14.45 -23.02
CA PRO A 163 -0.99 15.56 -22.56
C PRO A 163 -1.66 16.52 -21.56
N THR A 164 -2.98 16.65 -21.63
CA THR A 164 -3.81 17.50 -20.75
C THR A 164 -4.23 16.79 -19.46
N ALA A 165 -3.91 15.51 -19.31
CA ALA A 165 -4.37 14.68 -18.22
C ALA A 165 -3.20 14.21 -17.35
N ARG A 166 -3.54 13.77 -16.14
CA ARG A 166 -2.63 13.05 -15.25
C ARG A 166 -3.27 11.75 -14.82
N LYS A 167 -2.57 10.64 -15.01
CA LYS A 167 -3.05 9.34 -14.54
C LYS A 167 -2.56 9.07 -13.13
N VAL A 168 -3.46 8.55 -12.32
CA VAL A 168 -3.24 8.09 -10.95
C VAL A 168 -3.47 6.59 -10.93
N VAL A 169 -2.38 5.84 -10.79
CA VAL A 169 -2.44 4.39 -10.60
C VAL A 169 -2.49 4.08 -9.12
N LEU A 170 -3.56 3.41 -8.70
CA LEU A 170 -3.75 2.95 -7.33
C LEU A 170 -3.41 1.46 -7.27
N ALA A 171 -2.31 1.11 -6.60
CA ALA A 171 -1.73 -0.22 -6.69
C ALA A 171 -1.45 -0.85 -5.33
N THR A 172 -1.52 -2.18 -5.26
CA THR A 172 -0.85 -2.94 -4.19
C THR A 172 0.64 -3.12 -4.52
N ASN A 173 1.34 -3.95 -3.75
CA ASN A 173 2.71 -4.38 -4.02
C ASN A 173 2.93 -5.03 -5.40
N ILE A 174 1.87 -5.32 -6.18
CA ILE A 174 2.01 -5.75 -7.59
C ILE A 174 2.82 -4.75 -8.44
N ALA A 175 2.72 -3.45 -8.13
CA ALA A 175 3.48 -2.41 -8.83
C ALA A 175 4.92 -2.23 -8.29
N GLU A 176 5.28 -2.90 -7.19
CA GLU A 176 6.59 -2.80 -6.55
C GLU A 176 7.66 -3.63 -7.25
N THR A 177 7.30 -4.81 -7.77
CA THR A 177 8.20 -5.74 -8.48
C THR A 177 7.63 -6.16 -9.84
N SER A 178 6.37 -6.57 -9.89
CA SER A 178 5.80 -7.37 -10.99
C SER A 178 5.45 -6.64 -12.29
N VAL A 179 5.24 -5.33 -12.26
CA VAL A 179 4.84 -4.57 -13.47
C VAL A 179 5.64 -3.28 -13.66
N THR A 180 5.83 -2.88 -14.91
CA THR A 180 6.41 -1.58 -15.26
C THR A 180 5.33 -0.69 -15.87
N ILE A 181 4.94 0.34 -15.13
CA ILE A 181 3.96 1.32 -15.59
C ILE A 181 4.73 2.48 -16.21
N PRO A 182 4.46 2.84 -17.48
CA PRO A 182 5.15 3.95 -18.13
C PRO A 182 4.76 5.29 -17.48
N ASN A 183 5.62 6.30 -17.65
CA ASN A 183 5.38 7.69 -17.26
C ASN A 183 5.13 7.97 -15.77
N ILE A 184 5.37 7.01 -14.87
CA ILE A 184 5.37 7.28 -13.43
C ILE A 184 6.54 8.20 -13.08
N VAL A 185 6.21 9.35 -12.49
CA VAL A 185 7.17 10.37 -12.03
C VAL A 185 6.97 10.65 -10.54
N TYR A 186 5.76 10.44 -10.04
CA TYR A 186 5.42 10.70 -8.64
C TYR A 186 5.02 9.39 -8.00
N VAL A 187 5.68 9.02 -6.91
CA VAL A 187 5.29 7.88 -6.07
C VAL A 187 4.72 8.42 -4.77
N ILE A 188 3.60 7.86 -4.32
CA ILE A 188 3.06 8.07 -2.98
C ILE A 188 3.09 6.73 -2.26
N ASP A 189 3.88 6.64 -1.20
CA ASP A 189 4.06 5.41 -0.43
C ASP A 189 3.41 5.55 0.95
N CYS A 190 2.38 4.74 1.20
CA CYS A 190 1.71 4.67 2.49
C CYS A 190 2.54 3.90 3.54
N GLY A 191 3.54 3.11 3.13
CA GLY A 191 4.42 2.38 4.06
C GLY A 191 3.88 1.04 4.57
N PHE A 192 2.77 0.54 4.00
CA PHE A 192 2.15 -0.73 4.39
C PHE A 192 1.96 -1.67 3.19
N ALA A 193 1.86 -2.96 3.49
CA ALA A 193 1.42 -4.02 2.59
C ALA A 193 0.54 -5.02 3.37
N LYS A 194 -0.36 -5.74 2.67
CA LYS A 194 -1.01 -6.91 3.27
C LYS A 194 -0.08 -8.11 3.12
N GLU A 195 0.24 -8.73 4.25
CA GLU A 195 1.04 -9.95 4.30
C GLU A 195 0.30 -11.04 5.07
N THR A 196 0.42 -12.27 4.60
CA THR A 196 -0.05 -13.45 5.31
C THR A 196 0.93 -13.76 6.44
N THR A 197 0.42 -13.95 7.64
CA THR A 197 1.18 -14.40 8.82
C THR A 197 0.56 -15.69 9.34
N TYR A 198 1.39 -16.70 9.57
CA TYR A 198 0.98 -17.97 10.15
C TYR A 198 1.36 -18.05 11.64
N SER A 199 0.46 -18.59 12.47
CA SER A 199 0.74 -18.92 13.87
C SER A 199 0.80 -20.45 14.02
N PRO A 200 1.98 -21.04 14.29
CA PRO A 200 2.11 -22.48 14.49
C PRO A 200 1.32 -23.04 15.67
N GLU A 201 1.09 -22.22 16.69
CA GLU A 201 0.38 -22.62 17.92
C GLU A 201 -1.11 -22.79 17.69
N SER A 202 -1.70 -21.92 16.87
CA SER A 202 -3.13 -21.96 16.53
C SER A 202 -3.42 -22.70 15.23
N GLY A 203 -2.41 -22.85 14.35
CA GLY A 203 -2.56 -23.39 13.00
C GLY A 203 -3.32 -22.47 12.05
N ILE A 204 -3.41 -21.17 12.37
CA ILE A 204 -4.21 -20.19 11.61
C ILE A 204 -3.30 -19.28 10.79
N GLU A 205 -3.66 -19.08 9.53
CA GLU A 205 -3.11 -18.05 8.66
C GLU A 205 -4.03 -16.82 8.66
N VAL A 206 -3.43 -15.64 8.86
CA VAL A 206 -4.15 -14.36 8.88
C VAL A 206 -3.50 -13.39 7.91
N LEU A 207 -4.31 -12.77 7.05
CA LEU A 207 -3.88 -11.67 6.20
C LEU A 207 -4.02 -10.35 6.96
N ARG A 208 -2.91 -9.68 7.25
CA ARG A 208 -2.92 -8.42 8.01
C ARG A 208 -2.11 -7.34 7.30
N ALA A 209 -2.48 -6.08 7.53
CA ALA A 209 -1.66 -4.96 7.10
C ALA A 209 -0.43 -4.85 8.02
N VAL A 210 0.76 -4.88 7.44
CA VAL A 210 2.04 -4.72 8.14
C VAL A 210 2.86 -3.59 7.53
N PRO A 211 3.72 -2.91 8.32
CA PRO A 211 4.72 -2.00 7.77
C PRO A 211 5.61 -2.73 6.77
N ILE A 212 5.98 -2.05 5.68
CA ILE A 212 6.93 -2.61 4.71
C ILE A 212 8.37 -2.48 5.21
N PRO A 213 9.30 -3.34 4.78
CA PRO A 213 10.70 -3.13 5.07
C PRO A 213 11.27 -1.94 4.29
N GLN A 214 12.40 -1.40 4.74
CA GLN A 214 13.10 -0.30 4.07
C GLN A 214 13.47 -0.67 2.63
N GLY A 215 13.89 -1.92 2.38
CA GLY A 215 14.16 -2.41 1.04
C GLY A 215 12.97 -2.24 0.09
N ALA A 216 11.76 -2.60 0.53
CA ALA A 216 10.53 -2.41 -0.23
C ALA A 216 10.22 -0.92 -0.47
N ALA A 217 10.32 -0.09 0.57
CA ALA A 217 10.14 1.37 0.45
C ALA A 217 11.12 2.01 -0.55
N ARG A 218 12.37 1.53 -0.62
CA ARG A 218 13.36 1.97 -1.62
C ARG A 218 12.99 1.49 -3.03
N GLN A 219 12.49 0.27 -3.19
CA GLN A 219 12.00 -0.23 -4.48
C GLN A 219 10.78 0.55 -4.99
N ARG A 220 9.83 0.86 -4.10
CA ARG A 220 8.66 1.71 -4.39
C ARG A 220 9.09 3.10 -4.86
N MET A 221 10.01 3.74 -4.12
CA MET A 221 10.62 5.01 -4.52
C MET A 221 11.27 4.93 -5.91
N GLY A 222 12.00 3.84 -6.19
CA GLY A 222 12.63 3.60 -7.48
C GLY A 222 11.67 3.54 -8.67
N ARG A 223 10.35 3.42 -8.45
CA ARG A 223 9.34 3.47 -9.53
C ARG A 223 9.18 4.86 -10.13
N ALA A 224 9.49 5.93 -9.39
CA ALA A 224 9.44 7.32 -9.87
C ALA A 224 10.59 7.71 -10.82
N GLY A 225 11.69 6.95 -10.81
CA GLY A 225 12.95 7.33 -11.48
C GLY A 225 13.26 6.60 -12.79
N ARG A 226 12.29 5.89 -13.37
CA ARG A 226 12.57 5.00 -14.52
C ARG A 226 12.66 5.69 -15.87
N VAL A 227 11.93 6.79 -16.04
CA VAL A 227 11.86 7.54 -17.31
C VAL A 227 12.62 8.85 -17.21
N ARG A 228 12.49 9.54 -16.09
CA ARG A 228 13.13 10.82 -15.78
C ARG A 228 13.24 10.98 -14.27
N GLU A 229 13.84 12.09 -13.83
CA GLU A 229 13.83 12.47 -12.41
C GLU A 229 12.39 12.55 -11.88
N GLY A 230 12.19 11.95 -10.71
CA GLY A 230 10.89 11.80 -10.08
C GLY A 230 10.95 12.00 -8.58
N GLU A 231 9.79 12.12 -7.96
CA GLU A 231 9.62 12.46 -6.54
C GLU A 231 8.86 11.34 -5.82
N CYS A 232 9.31 10.97 -4.62
CA CYS A 232 8.62 10.02 -3.76
C CYS A 232 8.12 10.71 -2.50
N TYR A 233 6.82 10.59 -2.25
CA TYR A 233 6.10 11.14 -1.11
C TYR A 233 5.76 10.01 -0.16
N ARG A 234 6.57 9.85 0.89
CA ARG A 234 6.29 8.92 1.99
C ARG A 234 5.30 9.57 2.95
N LEU A 235 4.25 8.83 3.31
CA LEU A 235 3.22 9.32 4.25
C LEU A 235 3.55 8.99 5.71
N TYR A 236 4.83 8.77 5.99
CA TYR A 236 5.39 8.46 7.29
C TYR A 236 6.65 9.31 7.51
N THR A 237 7.01 9.54 8.77
CA THR A 237 8.15 10.39 9.13
C THR A 237 9.47 9.72 8.75
N ARG A 238 10.55 10.52 8.74
CA ARG A 238 11.91 10.00 8.57
C ARG A 238 12.26 9.00 9.67
N GLU A 239 11.96 9.32 10.93
CA GLU A 239 12.11 8.42 12.07
C GLU A 239 11.29 7.14 11.86
N GLY A 240 10.06 7.26 11.36
CA GLY A 240 9.23 6.12 11.01
C GLY A 240 9.83 5.23 9.93
N PHE A 241 10.53 5.79 8.95
CA PHE A 241 11.27 5.02 7.93
C PHE A 241 12.51 4.32 8.52
N GLU A 242 13.27 5.03 9.34
CA GLU A 242 14.51 4.54 9.95
C GLU A 242 14.21 3.43 10.99
N GLY A 243 13.00 3.43 11.58
CA GLY A 243 12.52 2.37 12.46
C GLY A 243 11.93 1.14 11.77
N LEU A 244 11.85 1.10 10.43
CA LEU A 244 11.41 -0.09 9.69
C LEU A 244 12.54 -1.13 9.60
N ASP A 245 12.17 -2.41 9.55
CA ASP A 245 13.10 -3.50 9.27
C ASP A 245 13.80 -3.28 7.92
N GLU A 246 15.10 -3.54 7.84
CA GLU A 246 15.83 -3.30 6.59
C GLU A 246 15.43 -4.27 5.47
N VAL A 247 15.18 -5.52 5.83
CA VAL A 247 14.93 -6.66 4.93
C VAL A 247 13.62 -7.33 5.32
N ALA A 248 12.90 -7.86 4.33
CA ALA A 248 11.68 -8.63 4.58
C ALA A 248 11.99 -9.93 5.32
N VAL A 249 11.10 -10.33 6.23
CA VAL A 249 11.14 -11.67 6.83
C VAL A 249 10.90 -12.72 5.72
N PRO A 250 11.80 -13.72 5.57
CA PRO A 250 11.66 -14.79 4.59
C PRO A 250 10.32 -15.53 4.71
N GLU A 251 9.76 -15.94 3.57
CA GLU A 251 8.46 -16.61 3.50
C GLU A 251 8.40 -17.90 4.33
N ILE A 252 9.49 -18.67 4.32
CA ILE A 252 9.62 -19.92 5.09
C ILE A 252 9.43 -19.73 6.61
N LEU A 253 9.65 -18.53 7.14
CA LEU A 253 9.49 -18.23 8.56
C LEU A 253 8.08 -17.79 8.95
N LYS A 254 7.18 -17.57 7.96
CA LYS A 254 5.87 -16.92 8.20
C LYS A 254 4.67 -17.64 7.57
N THR A 255 4.86 -18.83 6.98
CA THR A 255 3.80 -19.63 6.32
C THR A 255 3.63 -21.01 6.97
N ASP A 256 2.50 -21.68 6.70
CA ASP A 256 2.37 -23.10 7.02
C ASP A 256 3.39 -23.95 6.23
N LEU A 257 4.05 -24.86 6.94
CA LEU A 257 5.10 -25.72 6.39
C LEU A 257 4.58 -27.12 6.02
N SER A 258 3.30 -27.42 6.23
CA SER A 258 2.73 -28.75 6.00
C SER A 258 2.93 -29.25 4.57
N ALA A 259 2.75 -28.38 3.57
CA ALA A 259 2.96 -28.73 2.16
C ALA A 259 4.45 -28.99 1.85
N ALA A 260 5.34 -28.10 2.30
CA ALA A 260 6.79 -28.24 2.09
C ALA A 260 7.34 -29.49 2.79
N ALA A 261 6.95 -29.72 4.05
CA ALA A 261 7.33 -30.90 4.82
C ALA A 261 6.86 -32.20 4.14
N LEU A 262 5.64 -32.23 3.61
CA LEU A 262 5.14 -33.40 2.87
C LEU A 262 5.99 -33.69 1.62
N GLN A 263 6.40 -32.66 0.88
CA GLN A 263 7.27 -32.83 -0.29
C GLN A 263 8.66 -33.35 0.10
N LEU A 264 9.26 -32.83 1.19
CA LEU A 264 10.52 -33.33 1.70
C LEU A 264 10.43 -34.80 2.12
N TYR A 265 9.39 -35.18 2.87
CA TYR A 265 9.17 -36.58 3.22
C TYR A 265 8.94 -37.47 2.00
N ALA A 266 8.27 -36.97 0.94
CA ALA A 266 8.09 -37.70 -0.31
C ALA A 266 9.42 -37.91 -1.05
N ALA A 267 10.34 -36.95 -0.93
CA ALA A 267 11.72 -37.03 -1.41
C ALA A 267 12.66 -37.83 -0.48
N GLN A 268 12.14 -38.40 0.62
CA GLN A 268 12.92 -39.12 1.64
C GLN A 268 13.96 -38.24 2.35
N LEU A 269 13.65 -36.96 2.53
CA LEU A 269 14.45 -35.99 3.27
C LEU A 269 13.74 -35.63 4.58
N ASP A 270 14.51 -35.49 5.66
CA ASP A 270 14.00 -35.09 6.96
C ASP A 270 13.97 -33.54 7.08
N PRO A 271 12.79 -32.91 7.22
CA PRO A 271 12.69 -31.46 7.37
C PRO A 271 13.46 -30.88 8.57
N PHE A 272 13.68 -31.66 9.63
CA PHE A 272 14.38 -31.19 10.84
C PHE A 272 15.91 -31.13 10.68
N HIS A 273 16.46 -31.88 9.71
CA HIS A 273 17.89 -31.93 9.41
C HIS A 273 18.20 -31.45 7.99
N PHE A 274 17.21 -30.89 7.30
CA PHE A 274 17.38 -30.34 5.96
C PHE A 274 18.20 -29.04 6.01
N ASP A 275 19.06 -28.85 5.00
CA ASP A 275 19.92 -27.68 4.87
C ASP A 275 19.14 -26.49 4.30
N TRP A 276 18.35 -25.85 5.17
CA TRP A 276 17.58 -24.66 4.83
C TRP A 276 18.48 -23.44 4.67
N MET A 277 18.22 -22.60 3.65
CA MET A 277 18.87 -21.28 3.54
C MET A 277 18.55 -20.39 4.75
N ASP A 278 17.26 -20.29 5.09
CA ASP A 278 16.75 -19.72 6.32
C ASP A 278 15.96 -20.81 7.04
N ALA A 279 16.48 -21.32 8.16
CA ALA A 279 15.88 -22.45 8.85
C ALA A 279 14.59 -22.03 9.57
N PRO A 280 13.46 -22.72 9.34
CA PRO A 280 12.22 -22.45 10.06
C PRO A 280 12.34 -22.78 11.54
N GLU A 281 11.51 -22.11 12.36
CA GLU A 281 11.48 -22.41 13.78
C GLU A 281 11.06 -23.86 14.04
N PRO A 282 11.69 -24.57 15.00
CA PRO A 282 11.34 -25.95 15.31
C PRO A 282 9.87 -26.16 15.68
N VAL A 283 9.20 -25.14 16.22
CA VAL A 283 7.77 -25.19 16.54
C VAL A 283 6.90 -25.29 15.28
N ALA A 284 7.25 -24.58 14.21
CA ALA A 284 6.55 -24.62 12.93
C ALA A 284 6.69 -25.99 12.25
N LEU A 285 7.91 -26.56 12.26
CA LEU A 285 8.15 -27.92 11.73
C LEU A 285 7.38 -28.99 12.53
N ARG A 286 7.33 -28.88 13.86
CA ARG A 286 6.54 -29.78 14.70
C ARG A 286 5.04 -29.67 14.41
N ALA A 287 4.51 -28.46 14.26
CA ALA A 287 3.11 -28.24 13.91
C ALA A 287 2.76 -28.90 12.55
N ALA A 288 3.60 -28.69 11.54
CA ALA A 288 3.46 -29.33 10.22
C ALA A 288 3.52 -30.86 10.31
N LEU A 289 4.47 -31.44 11.05
CA LEU A 289 4.55 -32.89 11.26
C LEU A 289 3.29 -33.43 11.93
N LEU A 290 2.81 -32.79 12.99
CA LEU A 290 1.58 -33.20 13.69
C LEU A 290 0.37 -33.16 12.75
N ALA A 291 0.22 -32.12 11.94
CA ALA A 291 -0.84 -32.02 10.94
C ALA A 291 -0.77 -33.16 9.91
N LEU A 292 0.43 -33.47 9.40
CA LEU A 292 0.62 -34.58 8.44
C LEU A 292 0.35 -35.95 9.05
N VAL A 293 0.68 -36.15 10.32
CA VAL A 293 0.34 -37.38 11.06
C VAL A 293 -1.18 -37.51 11.22
N GLN A 294 -1.86 -36.43 11.59
CA GLN A 294 -3.34 -36.40 11.71
C GLN A 294 -4.04 -36.69 10.37
N LEU A 295 -3.47 -36.23 9.26
CA LEU A 295 -3.98 -36.53 7.92
C LEU A 295 -3.68 -37.98 7.46
N GLY A 296 -2.82 -38.70 8.18
CA GLY A 296 -2.32 -40.02 7.82
C GLY A 296 -1.30 -40.01 6.68
N ALA A 297 -0.75 -38.84 6.36
CA ALA A 297 0.25 -38.66 5.31
C ALA A 297 1.63 -39.17 5.76
N VAL A 298 1.93 -39.03 7.05
CA VAL A 298 3.19 -39.44 7.68
C VAL A 298 2.87 -40.29 8.92
N ARG A 299 3.74 -41.24 9.25
CA ARG A 299 3.67 -42.03 10.49
C ARG A 299 4.95 -41.87 11.29
N ILE A 300 4.81 -41.86 12.62
CA ILE A 300 5.93 -41.88 13.56
C ILE A 300 6.03 -43.33 14.06
N PRO A 301 7.07 -44.09 13.70
CA PRO A 301 7.21 -45.47 14.16
C PRO A 301 7.47 -45.54 15.66
N ASP A 302 6.85 -46.52 16.34
CA ASP A 302 6.99 -46.73 17.81
C ASP A 302 8.40 -47.16 18.24
N SER A 303 9.18 -47.70 17.30
CA SER A 303 10.56 -48.13 17.51
C SER A 303 11.50 -47.19 16.77
N PRO A 304 12.60 -46.71 17.40
CA PRO A 304 13.60 -45.92 16.71
C PRO A 304 14.18 -46.71 15.55
N ALA A 305 14.16 -46.15 14.35
CA ALA A 305 14.79 -46.77 13.20
C ALA A 305 16.30 -46.69 13.35
N GLN A 306 16.99 -47.83 13.32
CA GLN A 306 18.45 -47.86 13.17
C GLN A 306 18.79 -47.79 11.69
N GLU A 307 18.86 -46.58 11.12
CA GLU A 307 19.55 -46.36 9.86
C GLU A 307 20.65 -45.32 10.08
N GLY A 308 21.91 -45.68 9.79
CA GLY A 308 23.04 -44.74 9.77
C GLY A 308 23.67 -44.37 11.12
N GLY A 309 23.27 -44.97 12.24
CA GLY A 309 23.94 -44.76 13.54
C GLY A 309 23.51 -43.50 14.31
N GLN A 310 22.52 -42.76 13.82
CA GLN A 310 21.82 -41.74 14.60
C GLN A 310 20.55 -42.33 15.21
N LEU A 311 20.48 -42.35 16.55
CA LEU A 311 19.33 -42.83 17.29
C LEU A 311 18.24 -41.75 17.26
N GLY A 312 17.33 -41.82 16.28
CA GLY A 312 16.26 -40.84 16.11
C GLY A 312 14.96 -41.48 15.66
N VAL A 313 13.84 -40.92 16.10
CA VAL A 313 12.51 -41.29 15.56
C VAL A 313 12.32 -40.52 14.27
N VAL A 314 12.58 -41.16 13.13
CA VAL A 314 12.39 -40.56 11.80
C VAL A 314 10.96 -40.84 11.35
N ALA A 315 10.20 -39.78 11.09
CA ALA A 315 8.86 -39.89 10.56
C ALA A 315 8.90 -40.43 9.12
N GLN A 316 8.02 -41.37 8.78
CA GLN A 316 8.00 -42.05 7.48
C GLN A 316 6.75 -41.67 6.69
N ILE A 317 6.92 -41.32 5.41
CA ILE A 317 5.79 -41.07 4.52
C ILE A 317 4.99 -42.35 4.25
N THR A 318 3.65 -42.25 4.28
CA THR A 318 2.76 -43.37 3.99
C THR A 318 2.46 -43.46 2.48
N PRO A 319 1.92 -44.59 1.98
CA PRO A 319 1.42 -44.66 0.60
C PRO A 319 0.34 -43.61 0.29
N LEU A 320 -0.48 -43.27 1.30
CA LEU A 320 -1.44 -42.17 1.21
C LEU A 320 -0.72 -40.82 1.08
N GLY A 321 0.28 -40.55 1.92
CA GLY A 321 1.10 -39.33 1.85
C GLY A 321 1.78 -39.16 0.49
N ARG A 322 2.31 -40.23 -0.10
CA ARG A 322 2.90 -40.20 -1.45
C ARG A 322 1.87 -39.80 -2.52
N ARG A 323 0.63 -40.31 -2.42
CA ARG A 323 -0.45 -39.90 -3.32
C ARG A 323 -0.90 -38.46 -3.08
N MET A 324 -0.89 -37.99 -1.84
CA MET A 324 -1.18 -36.59 -1.52
C MET A 324 -0.12 -35.65 -2.12
N ALA A 325 1.17 -35.99 -1.97
CA ALA A 325 2.29 -35.20 -2.50
C ALA A 325 2.28 -35.09 -4.04
N ALA A 326 1.64 -36.04 -4.74
CA ALA A 326 1.49 -36.02 -6.19
C ALA A 326 0.44 -35.02 -6.71
N LEU A 327 -0.35 -34.40 -5.83
CA LEU A 327 -1.37 -33.41 -6.18
C LEU A 327 -0.83 -31.99 -5.91
N PRO A 328 -1.04 -31.01 -6.82
CA PRO A 328 -0.63 -29.62 -6.62
C PRO A 328 -1.62 -28.88 -5.72
N LEU A 329 -1.86 -29.41 -4.52
CA LEU A 329 -2.85 -28.95 -3.56
C LEU A 329 -2.26 -28.94 -2.15
N SER A 330 -2.88 -28.18 -1.24
CA SER A 330 -2.57 -28.29 0.19
C SER A 330 -2.82 -29.73 0.69
N PRO A 331 -2.11 -30.19 1.74
CA PRO A 331 -2.30 -31.54 2.28
C PRO A 331 -3.75 -31.85 2.65
N VAL A 332 -4.49 -30.87 3.18
CA VAL A 332 -5.90 -31.03 3.55
C VAL A 332 -6.78 -31.24 2.32
N HIS A 333 -6.60 -30.43 1.27
CA HIS A 333 -7.35 -30.57 0.01
C HIS A 333 -7.00 -31.88 -0.72
N ALA A 334 -5.72 -32.24 -0.78
CA ALA A 334 -5.27 -33.50 -1.34
C ALA A 334 -5.89 -34.70 -0.59
N ARG A 335 -5.87 -34.68 0.76
CA ARG A 335 -6.49 -35.73 1.57
C ARG A 335 -7.99 -35.86 1.31
N THR A 336 -8.68 -34.74 1.16
CA THR A 336 -10.12 -34.66 0.90
C THR A 336 -10.48 -35.33 -0.42
N LEU A 337 -9.76 -35.01 -1.51
CA LEU A 337 -10.00 -35.62 -2.82
C LEU A 337 -9.75 -37.13 -2.81
N LEU A 338 -8.66 -37.59 -2.19
CA LEU A 338 -8.34 -39.01 -2.11
C LEU A 338 -9.37 -39.77 -1.28
N ALA A 339 -9.80 -39.22 -0.15
CA ALA A 339 -10.84 -39.82 0.69
C ALA A 339 -12.18 -39.93 -0.06
N ALA A 340 -12.58 -38.87 -0.77
CA ALA A 340 -13.82 -38.85 -1.54
C ALA A 340 -13.79 -39.88 -2.68
N SER A 341 -12.66 -40.02 -3.37
CA SER A 341 -12.48 -41.01 -4.42
C SER A 341 -12.53 -42.45 -3.90
N GLU A 342 -12.02 -42.71 -2.70
CA GLU A 342 -11.97 -44.05 -2.11
C GLU A 342 -13.30 -44.49 -1.49
N ARG A 343 -14.05 -43.56 -0.88
CA ARG A 343 -15.17 -43.88 0.01
C ARG A 343 -16.52 -43.33 -0.44
N GLY A 344 -16.54 -42.26 -1.23
CA GLY A 344 -17.75 -41.50 -1.54
C GLY A 344 -18.45 -41.87 -2.87
N GLY A 345 -17.82 -42.72 -3.69
CA GLY A 345 -18.30 -43.01 -5.04
C GLY A 345 -18.23 -41.81 -5.99
N PRO A 346 -18.70 -41.95 -7.25
CA PRO A 346 -18.49 -40.95 -8.30
C PRO A 346 -19.10 -39.57 -8.03
N THR A 347 -20.26 -39.54 -7.36
CA THR A 347 -20.98 -38.28 -7.09
C THR A 347 -20.25 -37.44 -6.04
N VAL A 348 -19.85 -38.04 -4.92
CA VAL A 348 -19.13 -37.32 -3.85
C VAL A 348 -17.74 -36.91 -4.33
N ALA A 349 -17.06 -37.76 -5.10
CA ALA A 349 -15.77 -37.40 -5.70
C ALA A 349 -15.87 -36.15 -6.60
N ARG A 350 -16.94 -36.05 -7.40
CA ARG A 350 -17.21 -34.87 -8.24
C ARG A 350 -17.46 -33.63 -7.39
N GLN A 351 -18.32 -33.72 -6.38
CA GLN A 351 -18.62 -32.60 -5.48
C GLN A 351 -17.38 -32.13 -4.71
N ALA A 352 -16.57 -33.07 -4.20
CA ALA A 352 -15.32 -32.75 -3.51
C ALA A 352 -14.32 -32.05 -4.44
N ARG A 353 -14.20 -32.51 -5.70
CA ARG A 353 -13.40 -31.83 -6.72
C ARG A 353 -13.87 -30.40 -6.94
N ASP A 354 -15.17 -30.21 -7.15
CA ASP A 354 -15.73 -28.89 -7.43
C ASP A 354 -15.55 -27.94 -6.23
N LEU A 355 -15.71 -28.43 -5.00
CA LEU A 355 -15.45 -27.66 -3.78
C LEU A 355 -13.96 -27.30 -3.63
N VAL A 356 -13.06 -28.26 -3.81
CA VAL A 356 -11.61 -27.99 -3.73
C VAL A 356 -11.17 -26.99 -4.80
N ALA A 357 -11.72 -27.07 -6.00
CA ALA A 357 -11.43 -26.12 -7.07
C ALA A 357 -11.94 -24.69 -6.79
N LEU A 358 -13.00 -24.54 -5.98
CA LEU A 358 -13.50 -23.23 -5.56
C LEU A 358 -12.71 -22.63 -4.39
N LEU A 359 -12.08 -23.47 -3.56
CA LEU A 359 -11.34 -23.07 -2.36
C LEU A 359 -9.83 -22.89 -2.58
N SER A 360 -9.32 -23.35 -3.73
CA SER A 360 -7.88 -23.27 -4.09
C SER A 360 -7.63 -22.09 -5.03
#